data_AF-A0A3L7XEF6-F1
#
_entry.id   AF-A0A3L7XEF6-F1
#
_cell.length_a   1.000
_cell.length_b   1.000
_cell.length_c   1.000
_cell.angle_alpha   90.00
_cell.angle_beta   90.00
_cell.angle_gamma   90.00
#
_symmetry.space_group_name_H-M   'P 1'
#
loop_
_entity.id
_entity.type
_entity.pdbx_description
1 polymer ?
#
loop_
_entity_poly.entity_id
_entity_poly.type
_entity_poly.pdbx_seq_one_letter_code
_entity_poly.pdbx_strand_id
1 'polypeptide(L)'
;MLTPSAKHLHARSLVYHALAEALYEPEPEAELHRSLLVATTQAAQTLSSPACQKAALALASMPKAATADLRQRYVRVTRNSARRPLALYESLFREGRLMGQATIAAGECYRKAGIATDNGELPDHASVELTFLGYLTEAQADTSGDSLLVSRLRTEERAFLRAHPGGWLPDVGRQLAAADDPFYTAVGSFLSEFLDEELTGSRTRQSKRSGLPVLAEAAECNLCGLCVGTCPLKALGVVENENETALALDVSRCVGCMRCLRGCPQGVLSESAVGQTPSNRADSVQILRRSARAHCPVCGAPTVSQAELDAVFAALQPDPVMERQMSLCVSCKSLWNPY
;
A
#
# COMPACT_ATOMS: atom_id res chain seq x y z
N MET A 1 30.68 -15.14 12.85
CA MET A 1 30.30 -13.78 12.40
C MET A 1 29.17 -13.92 11.38
N LEU A 2 28.05 -13.18 11.55
CA LEU A 2 26.91 -13.24 10.62
C LEU A 2 27.26 -12.68 9.23
N THR A 3 26.67 -13.25 8.17
CA THR A 3 26.77 -12.70 6.82
C THR A 3 26.11 -11.32 6.74
N PRO A 4 26.48 -10.45 5.79
CA PRO A 4 25.82 -9.14 5.61
C PRO A 4 24.30 -9.27 5.44
N SER A 5 23.82 -10.29 4.73
CA SER A 5 22.38 -10.55 4.57
C SER A 5 21.71 -10.95 5.89
N ALA A 6 22.35 -11.81 6.69
CA ALA A 6 21.83 -12.21 8.00
C ALA A 6 21.78 -11.04 8.99
N LYS A 7 22.76 -10.13 8.95
CA LYS A 7 22.75 -8.90 9.77
C LYS A 7 21.58 -7.99 9.43
N HIS A 8 21.27 -7.81 8.14
CA HIS A 8 20.09 -7.03 7.74
C HIS A 8 18.79 -7.67 8.22
N LEU A 9 18.64 -8.98 8.07
CA LEU A 9 17.45 -9.69 8.54
C LEU A 9 17.29 -9.59 10.06
N HIS A 10 18.37 -9.79 10.81
CA HIS A 10 18.34 -9.64 12.26
C HIS A 10 17.93 -8.21 12.68
N ALA A 11 18.52 -7.18 12.08
CA ALA A 11 18.16 -5.79 12.37
C ALA A 11 16.69 -5.47 12.03
N ARG A 12 16.14 -6.01 10.94
CA ARG A 12 14.71 -5.89 10.60
C ARG A 12 13.82 -6.59 11.62
N SER A 13 14.19 -7.82 12.03
CA SER A 13 13.45 -8.56 13.05
C SER A 13 13.39 -7.79 14.37
N LEU A 14 14.49 -7.19 14.82
CA LEU A 14 14.51 -6.37 16.04
C LEU A 14 13.56 -5.18 15.97
N VAL A 15 13.45 -4.52 14.81
CA VAL A 15 12.49 -3.42 14.62
C VAL A 15 11.06 -3.91 14.75
N TYR A 16 10.71 -5.02 14.10
CA TYR A 16 9.36 -5.60 14.20
C TYR A 16 8.98 -5.93 15.64
N HIS A 17 9.88 -6.57 16.39
CA HIS A 17 9.64 -6.91 17.80
C HIS A 17 9.52 -5.67 18.70
N ALA A 18 10.38 -4.66 18.50
CA ALA A 18 10.30 -3.43 19.29
C ALA A 18 9.02 -2.62 19.01
N LEU A 19 8.56 -2.59 17.75
CA LEU A 19 7.27 -2.01 17.39
C LEU A 19 6.10 -2.82 17.96
N ALA A 20 6.20 -4.16 17.97
CA ALA A 20 5.19 -5.02 18.59
C ALA A 20 5.05 -4.74 20.10
N GLU A 21 6.19 -4.62 20.81
CA GLU A 21 6.23 -4.26 22.24
C GLU A 21 5.59 -2.88 22.48
N ALA A 22 5.85 -1.91 21.58
CA ALA A 22 5.32 -0.55 21.69
C ALA A 22 3.81 -0.44 21.45
N LEU A 23 3.22 -1.41 20.74
CA LEU A 23 1.79 -1.50 20.44
C LEU A 23 1.08 -2.53 21.31
N TYR A 24 1.74 -3.03 22.34
CA TYR A 24 1.15 -3.86 23.38
C TYR A 24 1.11 -3.07 24.70
N GLU A 25 0.19 -3.41 25.60
CA GLU A 25 0.10 -2.71 26.88
C GLU A 25 1.41 -2.90 27.68
N PRO A 26 2.18 -1.83 27.97
CA PRO A 26 3.47 -1.99 28.63
C PRO A 26 3.32 -2.50 30.06
N GLU A 27 4.15 -3.48 30.43
CA GLU A 27 4.28 -3.90 31.83
C GLU A 27 4.87 -2.75 32.68
N PRO A 28 4.55 -2.68 33.99
CA PRO A 28 5.03 -1.60 34.87
C PRO A 28 6.57 -1.46 34.88
N GLU A 29 7.29 -2.58 34.77
CA GLU A 29 8.75 -2.63 34.76
C GLU A 29 9.35 -2.60 33.34
N ALA A 30 8.55 -2.47 32.29
CA ALA A 30 9.04 -2.50 30.92
C ALA A 30 9.92 -1.29 30.59
N GLU A 31 11.14 -1.55 30.12
CA GLU A 31 12.05 -0.51 29.64
C GLU A 31 11.88 -0.26 28.13
N LEU A 32 10.62 -0.12 27.69
CA LEU A 32 10.21 -0.03 26.30
C LEU A 32 10.98 1.05 25.51
N HIS A 33 11.20 2.23 26.10
CA HIS A 33 11.99 3.30 25.47
C HIS A 33 13.42 2.84 25.15
N ARG A 34 14.04 2.11 26.06
CA ARG A 34 15.38 1.54 25.85
C ARG A 34 15.36 0.46 24.77
N SER A 35 14.37 -0.44 24.79
CA SER A 35 14.21 -1.49 23.76
C SER A 35 14.10 -0.88 22.36
N LEU A 36 13.21 0.11 22.18
CA LEU A 36 13.05 0.84 20.92
C LEU A 36 14.32 1.58 20.51
N LEU A 37 14.99 2.26 21.43
CA LEU A 37 16.22 2.99 21.13
C LEU A 37 17.34 2.06 20.64
N VAL A 38 17.49 0.89 21.28
CA VAL A 38 18.47 -0.12 20.85
C VAL A 38 18.13 -0.65 19.47
N ALA A 39 16.88 -1.08 19.25
CA ALA A 39 16.45 -1.64 17.97
C ALA A 39 16.61 -0.62 16.82
N THR A 40 16.14 0.61 17.01
CA THR A 40 16.25 1.67 15.99
C THR A 40 17.69 2.07 15.72
N THR A 41 18.55 2.14 16.72
CA THR A 41 19.98 2.47 16.54
C THR A 41 20.71 1.38 15.75
N GLN A 42 20.50 0.11 16.11
CA GLN A 42 21.11 -1.01 15.39
C GLN A 42 20.61 -1.10 13.95
N ALA A 43 19.31 -0.89 13.75
CA ALA A 43 18.70 -0.87 12.43
C ALA A 43 19.16 0.33 11.58
N ALA A 44 19.31 1.51 12.16
CA ALA A 44 19.83 2.70 11.47
C ALA A 44 21.25 2.48 10.93
N GLN A 45 22.09 1.78 11.69
CA GLN A 45 23.46 1.43 11.30
C GLN A 45 23.52 0.34 10.22
N THR A 46 22.51 -0.54 10.17
CA THR A 46 22.57 -1.77 9.36
C THR A 46 21.74 -1.68 8.08
N LEU A 47 20.55 -1.07 8.14
CA LEU A 47 19.54 -1.15 7.07
C LEU A 47 19.60 -0.01 6.05
N SER A 48 20.40 1.03 6.30
CA SER A 48 20.33 2.30 5.56
C SER A 48 18.90 2.86 5.48
N SER A 49 18.08 2.62 6.51
CA SER A 49 16.68 3.04 6.60
C SER A 49 16.58 4.47 7.17
N PRO A 50 16.06 5.45 6.39
CA PRO A 50 15.75 6.79 6.90
C PRO A 50 14.80 6.77 8.10
N ALA A 51 13.76 5.92 8.07
CA ALA A 51 12.82 5.76 9.18
C ALA A 51 13.53 5.36 10.47
N CYS A 52 14.41 4.34 10.42
CA CYS A 52 15.19 3.92 11.59
C CYS A 52 16.13 5.03 12.08
N GLN A 53 16.79 5.76 11.17
CA GLN A 53 17.69 6.87 11.52
C GLN A 53 16.95 8.00 12.23
N LYS A 54 15.81 8.42 11.69
CA LYS A 54 14.97 9.47 12.28
C LYS A 54 14.43 9.05 13.63
N ALA A 55 13.94 7.81 13.74
CA ALA A 55 13.42 7.26 15.00
C ALA A 55 14.50 7.19 16.08
N ALA A 56 15.71 6.70 15.75
CA ALA A 56 16.82 6.63 16.68
C ALA A 56 17.18 8.02 17.24
N LEU A 57 17.23 9.04 16.38
CA LEU A 57 17.50 10.42 16.80
C LEU A 57 16.39 10.98 17.70
N ALA A 58 15.13 10.80 17.31
CA ALA A 58 13.99 11.26 18.09
C ALA A 58 13.97 10.63 19.49
N LEU A 59 14.13 9.31 19.58
CA LEU A 59 14.14 8.58 20.84
C LEU A 59 15.35 8.94 21.72
N ALA A 60 16.54 9.13 21.13
CA ALA A 60 17.74 9.51 21.87
C ALA A 60 17.64 10.91 22.47
N SER A 61 16.94 11.83 21.80
CA SER A 61 16.76 13.22 22.25
C SER A 61 15.65 13.40 23.30
N MET A 62 14.92 12.33 23.63
CA MET A 62 13.69 12.41 24.40
C MET A 62 13.97 12.63 25.89
N PRO A 63 13.31 13.60 26.56
CA PRO A 63 13.52 13.83 27.98
C PRO A 63 12.95 12.67 28.80
N LYS A 64 13.58 12.37 29.96
CA LYS A 64 13.15 11.29 30.86
C LYS A 64 11.66 11.37 31.27
N ALA A 65 11.11 12.58 31.38
CA ALA A 65 9.70 12.79 31.70
C ALA A 65 8.74 12.29 30.59
N ALA A 66 9.16 12.32 29.33
CA ALA A 66 8.36 11.82 28.21
C ALA A 66 8.33 10.29 28.14
N THR A 67 9.29 9.61 28.78
CA THR A 67 9.39 8.15 28.84
C THR A 67 8.96 7.58 30.20
N ALA A 68 8.44 8.41 31.10
CA ALA A 68 7.87 8.00 32.37
C ALA A 68 6.39 7.58 32.20
N ASP A 69 5.92 6.67 33.06
CA ASP A 69 4.51 6.23 33.13
C ASP A 69 3.96 5.72 31.79
N LEU A 70 4.77 5.01 31.01
CA LEU A 70 4.45 4.57 29.65
C LEU A 70 3.14 3.79 29.56
N ARG A 71 2.78 3.02 30.59
CA ARG A 71 1.49 2.32 30.67
C ARG A 71 0.30 3.28 30.76
N GLN A 72 0.37 4.31 31.61
CA GLN A 72 -0.71 5.30 31.72
C GLN A 72 -0.84 6.10 30.42
N ARG A 73 0.29 6.44 29.81
CA ARG A 73 0.34 7.09 28.50
C ARG A 73 -0.26 6.19 27.41
N TYR A 74 0.07 4.90 27.40
CA TYR A 74 -0.49 3.91 26.49
C TYR A 74 -2.02 3.89 26.59
N VAL A 75 -2.56 3.74 27.80
CA VAL A 75 -4.01 3.73 28.04
C VAL A 75 -4.66 5.03 27.56
N ARG A 76 -4.01 6.18 27.78
CA ARG A 76 -4.51 7.48 27.31
C ARG A 76 -4.59 7.54 25.78
N VAL A 77 -3.53 7.15 25.07
CA VAL A 77 -3.49 7.25 23.60
C VAL A 77 -4.32 6.18 22.90
N THR A 78 -4.47 5.00 23.50
CA THR A 78 -5.20 3.88 22.88
C THR A 78 -6.68 3.84 23.26
N ARG A 79 -7.04 4.11 24.53
CA ARG A 79 -8.41 3.99 25.05
C ARG A 79 -9.14 5.31 25.22
N ASN A 80 -8.43 6.43 25.43
CA ASN A 80 -9.02 7.68 25.94
C ASN A 80 -8.79 8.90 25.02
N SER A 81 -8.75 8.69 23.70
CA SER A 81 -8.77 9.78 22.72
C SER A 81 -10.19 10.35 22.61
N ALA A 82 -10.35 11.65 22.87
CA ALA A 82 -11.62 12.38 22.86
C ALA A 82 -12.40 12.33 21.52
N ARG A 83 -11.87 11.67 20.48
CA ARG A 83 -12.49 11.61 19.14
C ARG A 83 -12.65 10.21 18.56
N ARG A 84 -11.91 9.18 19.02
CA ARG A 84 -12.06 7.73 18.73
C ARG A 84 -10.89 6.94 19.34
N PRO A 85 -11.12 5.78 19.98
CA PRO A 85 -10.04 4.88 20.40
C PRO A 85 -9.17 4.45 19.22
N LEU A 86 -7.88 4.21 19.46
CA LEU A 86 -6.98 3.70 18.43
C LEU A 86 -7.34 2.24 18.15
N ALA A 87 -7.76 1.93 16.93
CA ALA A 87 -8.08 0.57 16.54
C ALA A 87 -6.78 -0.23 16.34
N LEU A 88 -6.41 -1.05 17.33
CA LEU A 88 -5.21 -1.91 17.31
C LEU A 88 -5.49 -3.34 16.80
N TYR A 89 -6.67 -3.57 16.23
CA TYR A 89 -7.03 -4.84 15.60
C TYR A 89 -7.37 -4.58 14.13
N GLU A 90 -6.81 -5.37 13.21
CA GLU A 90 -7.06 -5.20 11.78
C GLU A 90 -8.56 -5.28 11.47
N SER A 91 -9.27 -6.25 12.05
CA SER A 91 -10.70 -6.41 11.80
C SER A 91 -11.49 -5.22 12.28
N LEU A 92 -11.12 -4.64 13.44
CA LEU A 92 -11.77 -3.43 13.94
C LEU A 92 -11.51 -2.24 13.02
N PHE A 93 -10.28 -2.09 12.54
CA PHE A 93 -9.88 -1.00 11.66
C PHE A 93 -10.55 -1.09 10.28
N ARG A 94 -10.52 -2.27 9.65
CA ARG A 94 -10.93 -2.47 8.24
C ARG A 94 -12.39 -2.88 8.10
N GLU A 95 -12.90 -3.67 9.04
CA GLU A 95 -14.27 -4.22 9.00
C GLU A 95 -15.21 -3.55 10.00
N GLY A 96 -14.70 -2.70 10.89
CA GLY A 96 -15.50 -2.00 11.91
C GLY A 96 -15.96 -2.87 13.08
N ARG A 97 -15.44 -4.10 13.21
CA ARG A 97 -15.79 -5.05 14.28
C ARG A 97 -14.63 -5.97 14.65
N LEU A 98 -14.59 -6.46 15.90
CA LEU A 98 -13.64 -7.49 16.32
C LEU A 98 -14.02 -8.88 15.75
N MET A 99 -13.04 -9.79 15.69
CA MET A 99 -13.22 -11.18 15.25
C MET A 99 -13.79 -11.25 13.82
N GLY A 100 -13.13 -10.52 12.91
CA GLY A 100 -13.50 -10.44 11.50
C GLY A 100 -12.85 -11.51 10.62
N GLN A 101 -12.96 -11.31 9.30
CA GLN A 101 -12.24 -12.16 8.33
C GLN A 101 -10.72 -11.96 8.44
N ALA A 102 -10.27 -10.75 8.75
CA ALA A 102 -8.86 -10.46 9.04
C ALA A 102 -8.31 -11.35 10.17
N THR A 103 -9.04 -11.48 11.29
CA THR A 103 -8.69 -12.36 12.42
C THR A 103 -8.50 -13.81 11.99
N ILE A 104 -9.42 -14.34 11.16
CA ILE A 104 -9.33 -15.71 10.66
C ILE A 104 -8.13 -15.87 9.73
N ALA A 105 -7.97 -14.94 8.77
CA ALA A 105 -6.90 -15.00 7.77
C ALA A 105 -5.50 -14.89 8.38
N ALA A 106 -5.31 -14.01 9.37
CA ALA A 106 -4.06 -13.90 10.12
C ALA A 106 -3.77 -15.21 10.87
N GLY A 107 -4.77 -15.74 11.60
CA GLY A 107 -4.65 -17.00 12.32
C GLY A 107 -4.35 -18.21 11.42
N GLU A 108 -4.86 -18.23 10.19
CA GLU A 108 -4.50 -19.24 9.20
C GLU A 108 -3.03 -19.16 8.76
N CYS A 109 -2.48 -17.94 8.62
CA CYS A 109 -1.08 -17.75 8.30
C CYS A 109 -0.18 -18.30 9.41
N TYR A 110 -0.50 -18.01 10.67
CA TYR A 110 0.25 -18.51 11.82
C TYR A 110 0.21 -20.04 11.91
N ARG A 111 -0.97 -20.63 11.71
CA ARG A 111 -1.14 -22.09 11.71
C ARG A 111 -0.37 -22.76 10.59
N LYS A 112 -0.37 -22.18 9.38
CA LYS A 112 0.43 -22.67 8.24
C LYS A 112 1.93 -22.63 8.53
N ALA A 113 2.39 -21.64 9.29
CA ALA A 113 3.76 -21.52 9.77
C ALA A 113 4.07 -22.43 10.99
N GLY A 114 3.08 -23.16 11.52
CA GLY A 114 3.26 -24.02 12.69
C GLY A 114 3.33 -23.27 14.02
N ILE A 115 2.85 -22.03 14.07
CA ILE A 115 2.87 -21.19 15.27
C ILE A 115 1.51 -21.26 15.98
N ALA A 116 1.54 -21.54 17.28
CA ALA A 116 0.39 -21.38 18.16
C ALA A 116 0.39 -19.95 18.73
N THR A 117 -0.76 -19.28 18.70
CA THR A 117 -0.96 -18.00 19.37
C THR A 117 -1.61 -18.24 20.73
N ASP A 118 -0.86 -18.12 21.83
CA ASP A 118 -1.38 -18.27 23.21
C ASP A 118 -1.24 -17.00 24.05
N ASN A 119 -0.90 -15.88 23.42
CA ASN A 119 -0.56 -14.61 24.07
C ASN A 119 -1.76 -13.81 24.61
N GLY A 120 -2.95 -14.39 24.67
CA GLY A 120 -4.16 -13.72 25.17
C GLY A 120 -4.75 -12.66 24.24
N GLU A 121 -4.17 -12.41 23.06
CA GLU A 121 -4.65 -11.47 22.06
C GLU A 121 -5.29 -12.18 20.85
N LEU A 122 -6.11 -11.42 20.10
CA LEU A 122 -6.62 -11.91 18.82
C LEU A 122 -5.49 -11.96 17.77
N PRO A 123 -5.53 -12.92 16.83
CA PRO A 123 -4.52 -13.06 15.77
C PRO A 123 -4.22 -11.79 14.96
N ASP A 124 -5.20 -10.91 14.78
CA ASP A 124 -5.11 -9.68 14.00
C ASP A 124 -4.80 -8.43 14.84
N HIS A 125 -4.39 -8.61 16.09
CA HIS A 125 -3.87 -7.50 16.88
C HIS A 125 -2.52 -7.03 16.33
N ALA A 126 -2.28 -5.71 16.32
CA ALA A 126 -1.09 -5.08 15.75
C ALA A 126 0.22 -5.70 16.22
N SER A 127 0.35 -5.95 17.54
CA SER A 127 1.55 -6.54 18.11
C SER A 127 1.79 -7.98 17.62
N VAL A 128 0.72 -8.74 17.37
CA VAL A 128 0.79 -10.15 16.94
C VAL A 128 1.24 -10.23 15.49
N GLU A 129 0.66 -9.40 14.61
CA GLU A 129 1.06 -9.34 13.20
C GLU A 129 2.52 -8.90 13.04
N LEU A 130 2.97 -7.90 13.81
CA LEU A 130 4.35 -7.44 13.80
C LEU A 130 5.30 -8.50 14.35
N THR A 131 4.94 -9.18 15.45
CA THR A 131 5.72 -10.30 16.00
C THR A 131 5.89 -11.41 14.96
N PHE A 132 4.83 -11.73 14.21
CA PHE A 132 4.90 -12.73 13.14
C PHE A 132 5.83 -12.32 12.00
N LEU A 133 5.84 -11.04 11.60
CA LEU A 133 6.82 -10.54 10.63
C LEU A 133 8.26 -10.64 11.17
N GLY A 134 8.47 -10.34 12.46
CA GLY A 134 9.74 -10.55 13.15
C GLY A 134 10.20 -12.01 13.07
N TYR A 135 9.31 -12.94 13.41
CA TYR A 135 9.54 -14.39 13.32
C TYR A 135 9.95 -14.83 11.91
N LEU A 136 9.18 -14.46 10.87
CA LEU A 136 9.49 -14.83 9.49
C LEU A 136 10.83 -14.25 9.02
N THR A 137 11.19 -13.07 9.51
CA THR A 137 12.45 -12.40 9.20
C THR A 137 13.63 -13.10 9.90
N GLU A 138 13.46 -13.52 11.15
CA GLU A 138 14.46 -14.27 11.90
C GLU A 138 14.69 -15.66 11.30
N ALA A 139 13.61 -16.38 10.95
CA ALA A 139 13.70 -17.67 10.27
C ALA A 139 14.50 -17.59 8.96
N GLN A 140 14.40 -16.48 8.22
CA GLN A 140 15.25 -16.24 7.03
C GLN A 140 16.74 -16.07 7.39
N ALA A 141 17.05 -15.43 8.52
CA ALA A 141 18.42 -15.22 8.96
C ALA A 141 19.07 -16.56 9.37
N ASP A 142 18.33 -17.38 10.10
CA ASP A 142 18.79 -18.68 10.60
C ASP A 142 18.95 -19.70 9.47
N THR A 143 18.12 -19.60 8.44
CA THR A 143 18.15 -20.51 7.28
C THR A 143 19.04 -20.01 6.14
N SER A 144 19.96 -19.08 6.41
CA SER A 144 20.75 -18.37 5.38
C SER A 144 21.63 -19.25 4.46
N GLY A 145 21.72 -20.56 4.71
CA GLY A 145 22.35 -21.56 3.83
C GLY A 145 21.41 -22.27 2.83
N ASP A 146 20.08 -22.20 3.00
CA ASP A 146 19.10 -22.80 2.09
C ASP A 146 18.38 -21.70 1.29
N SER A 147 18.87 -21.46 0.08
CA SER A 147 18.36 -20.37 -0.76
C SER A 147 16.89 -20.55 -1.16
N LEU A 148 16.39 -21.79 -1.28
CA LEU A 148 14.99 -22.06 -1.63
C LEU A 148 14.07 -21.75 -0.45
N LEU A 149 14.44 -22.19 0.75
CA LEU A 149 13.67 -21.91 1.96
C LEU A 149 13.68 -20.42 2.30
N VAL A 150 14.83 -19.74 2.18
CA VAL A 150 14.90 -18.27 2.35
C VAL A 150 14.01 -17.54 1.34
N SER A 151 13.99 -17.97 0.08
CA SER A 151 13.13 -17.36 -0.95
C SER A 151 11.64 -17.58 -0.66
N ARG A 152 11.26 -18.74 -0.13
CA ARG A 152 9.89 -19.03 0.29
C ARG A 152 9.49 -18.16 1.47
N LEU A 153 10.28 -18.15 2.54
CA LEU A 153 10.01 -17.33 3.73
C LEU A 153 9.91 -15.84 3.39
N ARG A 154 10.78 -15.33 2.52
CA ARG A 154 10.68 -13.95 2.02
C ARG A 154 9.38 -13.70 1.25
N THR A 155 8.92 -14.68 0.47
CA THR A 155 7.66 -14.56 -0.29
C THR A 155 6.47 -14.53 0.65
N GLU A 156 6.46 -15.41 1.67
CA GLU A 156 5.44 -15.47 2.71
C GLU A 156 5.42 -14.19 3.54
N GLU A 157 6.57 -13.71 4.01
CA GLU A 157 6.73 -12.45 4.74
C GLU A 157 6.15 -11.26 3.95
N ARG A 158 6.52 -11.13 2.67
CA ARG A 158 6.02 -10.03 1.81
C ARG A 158 4.53 -10.15 1.52
N ALA A 159 4.02 -11.36 1.37
CA ALA A 159 2.59 -11.59 1.17
C ALA A 159 1.81 -11.21 2.43
N PHE A 160 2.28 -11.65 3.61
CA PHE A 160 1.68 -11.33 4.89
C PHE A 160 1.71 -9.82 5.17
N LEU A 161 2.87 -9.17 5.05
CA LEU A 161 3.02 -7.72 5.20
C LEU A 161 2.00 -6.94 4.36
N ARG A 162 1.80 -7.33 3.09
CA ARG A 162 0.89 -6.61 2.18
C ARG A 162 -0.58 -6.88 2.45
N ALA A 163 -0.92 -8.10 2.84
CA ALA A 163 -2.30 -8.50 3.10
C ALA A 163 -2.81 -7.94 4.43
N HIS A 164 -1.94 -7.98 5.46
CA HIS A 164 -2.24 -7.67 6.85
C HIS A 164 -1.61 -6.33 7.26
N PRO A 165 -0.51 -6.24 8.05
CA PRO A 165 -0.15 -5.01 8.74
C PRO A 165 0.09 -3.81 7.81
N GLY A 166 0.62 -4.04 6.61
CA GLY A 166 0.86 -2.98 5.64
C GLY A 166 -0.41 -2.37 5.01
N GLY A 167 -1.57 -3.00 5.16
CA GLY A 167 -2.85 -2.47 4.69
C GLY A 167 -3.55 -1.53 5.67
N TRP A 168 -3.08 -1.43 6.92
CA TRP A 168 -3.78 -0.68 7.97
C TRP A 168 -2.86 -0.03 9.02
N LEU A 169 -1.76 -0.68 9.42
CA LEU A 169 -0.85 -0.12 10.44
C LEU A 169 -0.18 1.19 10.06
N PRO A 170 0.14 1.51 8.79
CA PRO A 170 0.62 2.84 8.45
C PRO A 170 -0.37 3.96 8.82
N ASP A 171 -1.67 3.72 8.66
CA ASP A 171 -2.71 4.67 9.07
C ASP A 171 -2.86 4.75 10.59
N VAL A 172 -2.77 3.62 11.29
CA VAL A 172 -2.72 3.59 12.76
C VAL A 172 -1.50 4.36 13.27
N GLY A 173 -0.34 4.20 12.63
CA GLY A 173 0.87 4.95 12.95
C GLY A 173 0.68 6.45 12.77
N ARG A 174 0.02 6.89 11.70
CA ARG A 174 -0.34 8.31 11.50
C ARG A 174 -1.31 8.83 12.57
N GLN A 175 -2.29 8.03 12.97
CA GLN A 175 -3.22 8.39 14.05
C GLN A 175 -2.49 8.51 15.40
N LEU A 176 -1.59 7.57 15.70
CA LEU A 176 -0.76 7.57 16.89
C LEU A 176 0.24 8.75 16.87
N ALA A 177 0.79 9.09 15.70
CA ALA A 177 1.66 10.25 15.52
C ALA A 177 0.96 11.57 15.86
N ALA A 178 -0.35 11.64 15.60
CA ALA A 178 -1.18 12.79 15.92
C ALA A 178 -1.67 12.83 17.38
N ALA A 179 -1.29 11.85 18.22
CA ALA A 179 -1.62 11.86 19.63
C ALA A 179 -0.85 12.95 20.38
N ASP A 180 -1.47 13.51 21.43
CA ASP A 180 -0.84 14.49 22.34
C ASP A 180 0.06 13.79 23.37
N ASP A 181 1.04 13.01 22.88
CA ASP A 181 2.02 12.32 23.71
C ASP A 181 3.37 12.20 22.96
N PRO A 182 4.44 12.89 23.39
CA PRO A 182 5.69 12.92 22.63
C PRO A 182 6.32 11.56 22.35
N PHE A 183 6.18 10.59 23.26
CA PHE A 183 6.73 9.26 23.09
C PHE A 183 5.96 8.50 22.00
N TYR A 184 4.63 8.46 22.13
CA TYR A 184 3.79 7.78 21.14
C TYR A 184 3.73 8.51 19.81
N THR A 185 3.92 9.83 19.77
CA THR A 185 4.13 10.59 18.53
C THR A 185 5.33 10.07 17.75
N ALA A 186 6.46 9.82 18.45
CA ALA A 186 7.66 9.25 17.84
C ALA A 186 7.44 7.80 17.39
N VAL A 187 6.78 6.97 18.21
CA VAL A 187 6.43 5.58 17.86
C VAL A 187 5.53 5.53 16.63
N GLY A 188 4.48 6.34 16.56
CA GLY A 188 3.55 6.36 15.43
C GLY A 188 4.20 6.84 14.13
N SER A 189 5.04 7.88 14.22
CA SER A 189 5.83 8.35 13.08
C SER A 189 6.77 7.26 12.58
N PHE A 190 7.47 6.58 13.50
CA PHE A 190 8.37 5.49 13.15
C PHE A 190 7.64 4.30 12.52
N LEU A 191 6.54 3.84 13.14
CA LEU A 191 5.72 2.73 12.65
C LEU A 191 5.27 2.96 11.21
N SER A 192 4.69 4.13 10.93
CA SER A 192 4.17 4.45 9.60
C SER A 192 5.28 4.54 8.55
N GLU A 193 6.35 5.28 8.84
CA GLU A 193 7.47 5.46 7.90
C GLU A 193 8.23 4.16 7.65
N PHE A 194 8.47 3.34 8.67
CA PHE A 194 9.16 2.07 8.52
C PHE A 194 8.34 1.07 7.70
N LEU A 195 7.04 0.93 7.97
CA LEU A 195 6.20 0.02 7.18
C LEU A 195 6.03 0.49 5.73
N ASP A 196 5.98 1.80 5.48
CA ASP A 196 6.00 2.36 4.13
C ASP A 196 7.33 2.01 3.41
N GLU A 197 8.47 2.09 4.10
CA GLU A 197 9.77 1.65 3.57
C GLU A 197 9.80 0.15 3.27
N GLU A 198 9.21 -0.69 4.13
CA GLU A 198 9.17 -2.15 3.92
C GLU A 198 8.23 -2.55 2.78
N LEU A 199 7.10 -1.85 2.62
CA LEU A 199 6.13 -2.06 1.54
C LEU A 199 6.68 -1.65 0.17
N THR A 200 7.39 -0.51 0.14
CA THR A 200 8.12 -0.04 -1.05
C THR A 200 9.36 -0.91 -1.30
N GLY A 201 9.86 -1.56 -0.25
CA GLY A 201 11.01 -2.46 -0.21
C GLY A 201 12.31 -1.66 -0.16
N SER A 202 13.24 -2.06 0.72
CA SER A 202 14.65 -1.63 0.72
C SER A 202 15.19 -1.51 -0.71
N ARG A 203 15.13 -0.28 -1.25
CA ARG A 203 15.73 0.12 -2.53
C ARG A 203 17.18 0.53 -2.30
N THR A 204 17.98 -0.37 -1.71
CA THR A 204 19.44 -0.37 -1.91
C THR A 204 19.84 -1.15 -3.14
N ARG A 205 18.89 -1.57 -3.98
CA ARG A 205 19.14 -1.57 -5.41
C ARG A 205 18.94 -0.13 -5.86
N GLN A 206 20.02 0.50 -6.32
CA GLN A 206 19.94 1.50 -7.37
C GLN A 206 19.00 0.92 -8.45
N SER A 207 17.70 1.13 -8.34
CA SER A 207 16.84 0.92 -9.48
C SER A 207 17.25 2.07 -10.37
N LYS A 208 17.96 1.76 -11.47
CA LYS A 208 17.66 2.47 -12.71
C LYS A 208 16.15 2.65 -12.71
N ARG A 209 15.67 3.89 -12.65
CA ARG A 209 14.24 4.19 -12.74
C ARG A 209 13.75 3.39 -13.95
N SER A 210 12.97 2.32 -13.75
CA SER A 210 12.25 1.73 -14.88
C SER A 210 11.37 2.85 -15.43
N GLY A 211 11.16 2.88 -16.73
CA GLY A 211 10.33 3.89 -17.36
C GLY A 211 8.92 3.93 -16.76
N LEU A 212 8.17 4.94 -17.14
CA LEU A 212 6.74 5.03 -16.87
C LEU A 212 5.97 4.56 -18.10
N PRO A 213 4.76 4.01 -17.93
CA PRO A 213 3.89 3.78 -19.08
C PRO A 213 3.50 5.12 -19.69
N VAL A 214 3.84 5.31 -20.96
CA VAL A 214 3.47 6.46 -21.78
C VAL A 214 2.72 5.97 -23.00
N LEU A 215 1.91 6.85 -23.61
CA LEU A 215 1.35 6.60 -24.92
C LEU A 215 2.30 7.17 -25.96
N ALA A 216 2.79 6.33 -26.88
CA ALA A 216 3.66 6.80 -27.96
C ALA A 216 2.88 7.75 -28.87
N GLU A 217 1.66 7.35 -29.25
CA GLU A 217 0.70 8.17 -29.96
C GLU A 217 -0.62 8.17 -29.18
N ALA A 218 -0.90 9.27 -28.47
CA ALA A 218 -2.06 9.33 -27.57
C ALA A 218 -3.39 9.09 -28.31
N ALA A 219 -3.49 9.51 -29.57
CA ALA A 219 -4.70 9.40 -30.38
C ALA A 219 -5.16 7.95 -30.62
N GLU A 220 -4.22 7.00 -30.69
CA GLU A 220 -4.49 5.58 -30.94
C GLU A 220 -5.05 4.85 -29.71
N CYS A 221 -4.97 5.45 -28.52
CA CYS A 221 -5.63 4.94 -27.33
C CYS A 221 -7.14 5.22 -27.40
N ASN A 222 -7.92 4.14 -27.48
CA ASN A 222 -9.39 4.16 -27.50
C ASN A 222 -10.05 4.31 -26.11
N LEU A 223 -9.28 4.54 -25.05
CA LEU A 223 -9.78 4.74 -23.68
C LEU A 223 -10.60 3.57 -23.07
N CYS A 224 -10.49 2.33 -23.59
CA CYS A 224 -11.23 1.16 -23.09
C CYS A 224 -11.00 0.75 -21.62
N GLY A 225 -10.06 1.39 -20.91
CA GLY A 225 -9.85 1.18 -19.48
C GLY A 225 -9.18 -0.14 -19.06
N LEU A 226 -8.82 -1.05 -19.97
CA LEU A 226 -8.17 -2.34 -19.60
C LEU A 226 -6.88 -2.14 -18.78
N CYS A 227 -6.10 -1.10 -19.10
CA CYS A 227 -4.87 -0.77 -18.37
C CYS A 227 -5.13 -0.36 -16.90
N VAL A 228 -6.29 0.24 -16.61
CA VAL A 228 -6.76 0.55 -15.25
C VAL A 228 -7.12 -0.73 -14.50
N GLY A 229 -7.83 -1.64 -15.17
CA GLY A 229 -8.19 -2.95 -14.63
C GLY A 229 -6.97 -3.80 -14.24
N THR A 230 -5.98 -3.88 -15.13
CA THR A 230 -4.79 -4.73 -14.93
C THR A 230 -3.77 -4.15 -13.93
N CYS A 231 -3.89 -2.88 -13.54
CA CYS A 231 -2.93 -2.24 -12.66
C CYS A 231 -3.14 -2.70 -11.21
N PRO A 232 -2.21 -3.48 -10.62
CA PRO A 232 -2.39 -4.01 -9.26
C PRO A 232 -2.31 -2.92 -8.19
N LEU A 233 -1.67 -1.79 -8.49
CA LEU A 233 -1.51 -0.66 -7.58
C LEU A 233 -2.51 0.47 -7.81
N LYS A 234 -3.40 0.31 -8.80
CA LYS A 234 -4.36 1.33 -9.25
C LYS A 234 -3.69 2.69 -9.51
N ALA A 235 -2.51 2.64 -10.12
CA ALA A 235 -1.77 3.82 -10.54
C ALA A 235 -2.37 4.45 -11.81
N LEU A 236 -3.13 3.70 -12.61
CA LEU A 236 -3.88 4.23 -13.76
C LEU A 236 -5.34 4.39 -13.37
N GLY A 237 -6.01 5.42 -13.88
CA GLY A 237 -7.43 5.68 -13.67
C GLY A 237 -8.09 6.36 -14.87
N VAL A 238 -9.38 6.10 -15.08
CA VAL A 238 -10.23 6.87 -15.99
C VAL A 238 -10.96 7.93 -15.18
N VAL A 239 -10.86 9.18 -15.61
CA VAL A 239 -11.52 10.34 -15.00
C VAL A 239 -12.49 10.91 -16.02
N GLU A 240 -13.75 11.08 -15.62
CA GLU A 240 -14.81 11.55 -16.51
C GLU A 240 -15.51 12.78 -15.94
N ASN A 241 -15.87 13.70 -16.83
CA ASN A 241 -16.83 14.77 -16.56
C ASN A 241 -17.87 14.80 -17.70
N GLU A 242 -18.76 15.79 -17.69
CA GLU A 242 -19.83 15.91 -18.69
C GLU A 242 -19.32 15.98 -20.14
N ASN A 243 -18.14 16.58 -20.37
CA ASN A 243 -17.63 16.88 -21.70
C ASN A 243 -16.48 15.97 -22.13
N GLU A 244 -15.74 15.37 -21.19
CA GLU A 244 -14.47 14.70 -21.47
C GLU A 244 -14.25 13.44 -20.62
N THR A 245 -13.56 12.46 -21.22
CA THR A 245 -12.95 11.29 -20.57
C THR A 245 -11.43 11.38 -20.69
N ALA A 246 -10.71 11.18 -19.59
CA ALA A 246 -9.26 11.19 -19.55
C ALA A 246 -8.68 9.92 -18.90
N LEU A 247 -7.60 9.38 -19.47
CA LEU A 247 -6.76 8.38 -18.84
C LEU A 247 -5.63 9.08 -18.09
N ALA A 248 -5.54 8.84 -16.79
CA ALA A 248 -4.54 9.44 -15.90
C ALA A 248 -3.63 8.37 -15.29
N LEU A 249 -2.36 8.72 -15.09
CA LEU A 249 -1.34 7.95 -14.38
C LEU A 249 -0.91 8.72 -13.14
N ASP A 250 -1.16 8.16 -11.95
CA ASP A 250 -0.50 8.55 -10.72
C ASP A 250 0.90 7.91 -10.65
N VAL A 251 1.89 8.71 -11.00
CA VAL A 251 3.30 8.34 -11.02
C VAL A 251 3.79 7.93 -9.63
N SER A 252 3.22 8.48 -8.55
CA SER A 252 3.62 8.15 -7.18
C SER A 252 3.28 6.70 -6.80
N ARG A 253 2.27 6.13 -7.45
CA ARG A 253 1.79 4.75 -7.22
C ARG A 253 2.36 3.76 -8.21
N CYS A 254 2.99 4.22 -9.29
CA CYS A 254 3.51 3.36 -10.34
C CYS A 254 4.88 2.78 -9.98
N VAL A 255 4.96 1.44 -9.89
CA VAL A 255 6.23 0.72 -9.63
C VAL A 255 6.92 0.24 -10.90
N GLY A 256 6.44 0.62 -12.08
CA GLY A 256 7.07 0.25 -13.35
C GLY A 256 6.96 -1.24 -13.73
N CYS A 257 5.91 -1.95 -13.31
CA CYS A 257 5.75 -3.39 -13.59
C CYS A 257 5.41 -3.75 -15.05
N MET A 258 5.03 -2.75 -15.86
CA MET A 258 4.66 -2.87 -17.28
C MET A 258 3.57 -3.89 -17.63
N ARG A 259 2.69 -4.22 -16.67
CA ARG A 259 1.51 -5.05 -16.95
C ARG A 259 0.53 -4.36 -17.91
N CYS A 260 0.38 -3.05 -17.77
CA CYS A 260 -0.48 -2.25 -18.64
C CYS A 260 -0.04 -2.29 -20.12
N LEU A 261 1.26 -2.31 -20.40
CA LEU A 261 1.79 -2.46 -21.77
C LEU A 261 1.41 -3.82 -22.34
N ARG A 262 1.71 -4.90 -21.60
CA ARG A 262 1.42 -6.28 -22.03
C ARG A 262 -0.09 -6.57 -22.20
N GLY A 263 -0.93 -5.91 -21.40
CA GLY A 263 -2.37 -6.08 -21.43
C GLY A 263 -3.11 -5.10 -22.33
N CYS A 264 -2.41 -4.20 -23.05
CA CYS A 264 -3.05 -3.24 -23.94
C CYS A 264 -3.39 -3.91 -25.27
N PRO A 265 -4.69 -4.09 -25.62
CA PRO A 265 -5.06 -4.74 -26.87
C PRO A 265 -4.67 -3.91 -28.10
N GLN A 266 -4.58 -2.59 -27.95
CA GLN A 266 -4.18 -1.67 -29.02
C GLN A 266 -2.65 -1.61 -29.19
N GLY A 267 -1.87 -2.09 -28.22
CA GLY A 267 -0.40 -2.02 -28.28
C GLY A 267 0.19 -0.61 -28.18
N VAL A 268 -0.60 0.40 -27.79
CA VAL A 268 -0.22 1.83 -27.85
C VAL A 268 0.57 2.34 -26.64
N LEU A 269 0.68 1.53 -25.58
CA LEU A 269 1.47 1.86 -24.40
C LEU A 269 2.93 1.44 -24.59
N SER A 270 3.85 2.31 -24.22
CA SER A 270 5.30 2.11 -24.27
C SER A 270 5.98 2.50 -22.96
N GLU A 271 7.21 2.05 -22.77
CA GLU A 271 8.03 2.43 -21.61
C GLU A 271 8.78 3.73 -21.90
N SER A 272 8.69 4.72 -21.01
CA SER A 272 9.41 5.98 -21.16
C SER A 272 10.91 5.85 -20.91
N ALA A 273 11.69 6.77 -21.47
CA ALA A 273 13.10 6.86 -21.17
C ALA A 273 13.35 7.22 -19.69
N VAL A 274 14.33 6.54 -19.08
CA VAL A 274 14.77 6.74 -17.69
C VAL A 274 15.12 8.21 -17.45
N GLY A 275 14.36 8.92 -16.61
CA GLY A 275 14.71 10.29 -16.18
C GLY A 275 13.58 11.33 -16.21
N GLN A 276 12.48 11.09 -16.92
CA GLN A 276 11.37 12.04 -17.10
C GLN A 276 10.31 11.99 -15.97
N THR A 277 10.75 11.86 -14.71
CA THR A 277 9.83 11.76 -13.56
C THR A 277 9.65 13.13 -12.89
N PRO A 278 8.41 13.61 -12.64
CA PRO A 278 8.17 14.86 -11.94
C PRO A 278 8.81 14.84 -10.54
N SER A 279 9.50 15.91 -10.17
CA SER A 279 10.22 16.04 -8.90
C SER A 279 9.34 16.46 -7.72
N ASN A 280 8.05 16.78 -7.94
CA ASN A 280 7.18 17.37 -6.93
C ASN A 280 5.87 16.59 -6.72
N ARG A 281 5.41 16.49 -5.46
CA ARG A 281 4.22 15.73 -5.02
C ARG A 281 2.88 16.33 -5.49
N ALA A 282 2.85 17.61 -5.86
CA ALA A 282 1.64 18.27 -6.37
C ALA A 282 1.30 17.91 -7.83
N ASP A 283 2.29 17.43 -8.60
CA ASP A 283 2.17 17.07 -10.03
C ASP A 283 2.46 15.57 -10.25
N SER A 284 2.05 14.70 -9.31
CA SER A 284 2.27 13.26 -9.47
C SER A 284 1.32 12.60 -10.47
N VAL A 285 0.24 13.28 -10.86
CA VAL A 285 -0.77 12.74 -11.79
C VAL A 285 -0.53 13.29 -13.20
N GLN A 286 -0.25 12.39 -14.14
CA GLN A 286 -0.04 12.70 -15.56
C GLN A 286 -1.25 12.28 -16.37
N ILE A 287 -1.75 13.15 -17.24
CA ILE A 287 -2.80 12.79 -18.19
C ILE A 287 -2.15 12.19 -19.43
N LEU A 288 -2.47 10.93 -19.73
CA LEU A 288 -1.93 10.20 -20.87
C LEU A 288 -2.78 10.45 -22.12
N ARG A 289 -4.11 10.46 -21.99
CA ARG A 289 -5.05 10.66 -23.10
C ARG A 289 -6.29 11.39 -22.62
N ARG A 290 -6.82 12.26 -23.49
CA ARG A 290 -8.11 12.95 -23.38
C ARG A 290 -8.97 12.66 -24.60
N SER A 291 -10.28 12.51 -24.43
CA SER A 291 -11.27 12.43 -25.52
C SER A 291 -12.55 13.12 -25.08
N ALA A 292 -13.22 13.80 -26.00
CA ALA A 292 -14.59 14.26 -25.76
C ALA A 292 -15.52 13.08 -25.40
N ARG A 293 -16.60 13.34 -24.68
CA ARG A 293 -17.70 12.39 -24.47
C ARG A 293 -18.55 12.30 -25.73
N ALA A 294 -18.96 11.10 -26.10
CA ALA A 294 -20.04 10.92 -27.07
C ALA A 294 -21.38 11.25 -26.38
N HIS A 295 -22.29 11.89 -27.09
CA HIS A 295 -23.57 12.33 -26.53
C HIS A 295 -24.73 11.57 -27.18
N CYS A 296 -25.72 11.22 -26.37
CA CYS A 296 -26.91 10.54 -26.83
C CYS A 296 -27.67 11.43 -27.83
N PRO A 297 -27.97 10.96 -29.04
CA PRO A 297 -28.65 11.78 -30.05
C PRO A 297 -30.13 12.07 -29.72
N VAL A 298 -30.69 11.42 -28.70
CA VAL A 298 -32.09 11.60 -28.28
C VAL A 298 -32.22 12.62 -27.15
N CYS A 299 -31.41 12.49 -26.09
CA CYS A 299 -31.54 13.30 -24.88
C CYS A 299 -30.33 14.20 -24.58
N GLY A 300 -29.25 14.08 -25.35
CA GLY A 300 -28.01 14.84 -25.13
C GLY A 300 -27.18 14.38 -23.93
N ALA A 301 -27.57 13.34 -23.19
CA ALA A 301 -26.78 12.84 -22.07
C ALA A 301 -25.43 12.24 -22.54
N PRO A 302 -24.32 12.46 -21.81
CA PRO A 302 -23.04 11.87 -22.16
C PRO A 302 -23.08 10.34 -21.98
N THR A 303 -22.37 9.63 -22.86
CA THR A 303 -22.33 8.17 -22.93
C THR A 303 -20.91 7.66 -22.64
N VAL A 304 -20.28 6.92 -23.55
CA VAL A 304 -18.86 6.57 -23.48
C VAL A 304 -17.99 7.71 -23.99
N SER A 305 -16.67 7.52 -24.02
CA SER A 305 -15.78 8.45 -24.72
C SER A 305 -15.97 8.35 -26.24
N GLN A 306 -15.81 9.46 -26.96
CA GLN A 306 -15.88 9.48 -28.42
C GLN A 306 -14.84 8.53 -29.04
N ALA A 307 -13.61 8.51 -28.51
CA ALA A 307 -12.57 7.59 -28.96
C ALA A 307 -12.95 6.11 -28.80
N GLU A 308 -13.70 5.75 -27.76
CA GLU A 308 -14.18 4.37 -27.57
C GLU A 308 -15.29 4.03 -28.57
N LEU A 309 -16.25 4.94 -28.76
CA LEU A 309 -17.34 4.76 -29.72
C LEU A 309 -16.81 4.62 -31.15
N ASP A 310 -15.91 5.51 -31.57
CA ASP A 310 -15.28 5.50 -32.89
C ASP A 310 -14.52 4.20 -33.12
N ALA A 311 -13.77 3.72 -32.12
CA ALA A 311 -13.04 2.46 -32.21
C ALA A 311 -13.97 1.25 -32.37
N VAL A 312 -15.11 1.24 -31.66
CA VAL A 312 -16.13 0.19 -31.78
C VAL A 312 -16.78 0.23 -33.16
N PHE A 313 -17.12 1.41 -33.69
CA PHE A 313 -17.69 1.56 -35.03
C PHE A 313 -16.73 1.10 -36.11
N ALA A 314 -15.46 1.50 -36.02
CA ALA A 314 -14.44 1.07 -36.95
C ALA A 314 -14.25 -0.47 -36.93
N ALA A 315 -14.31 -1.08 -35.74
CA ALA A 315 -14.12 -2.53 -35.58
C ALA A 315 -15.33 -3.37 -36.03
N LEU A 316 -16.55 -2.89 -35.79
CA LEU A 316 -17.77 -3.66 -36.03
C LEU A 316 -18.49 -3.32 -37.33
N GLN A 317 -18.21 -2.16 -37.93
CA GLN A 317 -18.86 -1.65 -39.14
C GLN A 317 -20.40 -1.77 -39.06
N PRO A 318 -21.03 -1.16 -38.05
CA PRO A 318 -22.46 -1.32 -37.80
C PRO A 318 -23.30 -0.80 -38.97
N ASP A 319 -24.43 -1.46 -39.21
CA ASP A 319 -25.50 -0.87 -40.03
C ASP A 319 -26.14 0.33 -39.31
N PRO A 320 -26.95 1.16 -40.00
CA PRO A 320 -27.54 2.36 -39.39
C PRO A 320 -28.43 2.10 -38.17
N VAL A 321 -29.02 0.91 -38.05
CA VAL A 321 -29.87 0.55 -36.92
C VAL A 321 -28.99 0.28 -35.70
N MET A 322 -27.92 -0.51 -35.86
CA MET A 322 -26.97 -0.80 -34.80
C MET A 322 -26.15 0.44 -34.41
N GLU A 323 -25.74 1.28 -35.36
CA GLU A 323 -25.03 2.54 -35.11
C GLU A 323 -25.85 3.47 -34.20
N ARG A 324 -27.14 3.62 -34.54
CA ARG A 324 -28.08 4.40 -33.73
C ARG A 324 -28.21 3.79 -32.34
N GLN A 325 -28.40 2.46 -32.25
CA GLN A 325 -28.51 1.78 -30.96
C GLN A 325 -27.26 2.01 -30.11
N MET A 326 -26.06 1.82 -30.66
CA MET A 326 -24.79 1.95 -29.93
C MET A 326 -24.58 3.37 -29.37
N SER A 327 -25.01 4.40 -30.11
CA SER A 327 -24.90 5.82 -29.74
C SER A 327 -25.84 6.28 -28.62
N LEU A 328 -26.86 5.48 -28.27
CA LEU A 328 -27.82 5.83 -27.21
C LEU A 328 -27.21 5.65 -25.81
N CYS A 329 -27.59 6.53 -24.87
CA CYS A 329 -27.34 6.31 -23.44
C CYS A 329 -28.15 5.11 -22.92
N VAL A 330 -27.76 4.59 -21.75
CA VAL A 330 -28.40 3.41 -21.14
C VAL A 330 -29.92 3.59 -20.99
N SER A 331 -30.36 4.77 -20.56
CA SER A 331 -31.79 5.08 -20.38
C SER A 331 -32.57 5.16 -21.70
N CYS A 332 -31.98 5.70 -22.77
CA CYS A 332 -32.65 5.74 -24.07
C CYS A 332 -32.60 4.37 -24.76
N LYS A 333 -31.56 3.56 -24.52
CA LYS A 333 -31.48 2.17 -25.03
C LYS A 333 -32.61 1.30 -24.50
N SER A 334 -32.99 1.44 -23.22
CA SER A 334 -34.06 0.62 -22.62
C SER A 334 -35.46 0.95 -23.16
N LEU A 335 -35.64 2.13 -23.74
CA LEU A 335 -36.90 2.59 -24.35
C LEU A 335 -36.91 2.45 -25.88
N TRP A 336 -35.81 1.97 -26.46
CA TRP A 336 -35.66 1.90 -27.90
C TRP A 336 -36.46 0.73 -28.49
N ASN A 337 -37.30 1.03 -29.47
CA ASN A 337 -37.98 0.05 -30.30
C ASN A 337 -37.53 0.25 -31.76
N PRO A 338 -36.89 -0.75 -32.40
CA PRO A 338 -36.47 -0.68 -33.79
C PRO A 338 -37.62 -0.82 -34.81
N TYR A 339 -38.84 -1.13 -34.34
CA TYR A 339 -40.04 -1.36 -35.15
C TYR A 339 -41.11 -0.29 -34.95
#